data_AF-A0A5B9VYK8-F1
#
_entry.id   AF-A0A5B9VYK8-F1
#
_cell.length_a   1.000
_cell.length_b   1.000
_cell.length_c   1.000
_cell.angle_alpha   90.00
_cell.angle_beta   90.00
_cell.angle_gamma   90.00
#
_symmetry.space_group_name_H-M   'P 1'
#
loop_
_entity.id
_entity.type
_entity.pdbx_description
1 polymer ?
#
loop_
_entity_poly.entity_id
_entity_poly.type
_entity_poly.pdbx_seq_one_letter_code
_entity_poly.pdbx_strand_id
1 'polypeptide(L)'
;MSTSRRPTAWFGPLLAALLMPSAERPASAQSPKNTAAQPPAEAASFRDDVAPILVANCVGCHSENRPGKARGKLDLTTFAKLMEGTPAEKVIAPGKPDESHLVLRVKGEEEPRMPQGGNNAGLADSAIARMERWIKAGAKLDAGLDPKAPIAGYAATPDQLRRNELARMSPEERDSQAEAAGRSRWKQANPGVTPELVAGDRVLLLSALPKDRAASAVKLLDGQHAQLRRVLGPGVGDSPEKVGLYVFNGRKDFVEFVRSVEGREIDADVVSTGNLRVPHPYLAAVDPLGGRKEEPVAARRPRPRGRRADDRDGSSPDRTLGGILTEALGRAAVASRGKSPQWLADGVGAFLGSQVEPRSPYYRKLRATALSRFRKGWTTPVNEVLGEGDQATADDIRGVGFALVEAMLRTPAMRGSFPAFAEAMAKGKDKLGDALKDVYQLSREEFMTLTGEWVGERYGDIQ
;
A
#
# COMPACT_ATOMS: atom_id res chain seq x y z
N MET A 1 -14.53 93.58 -70.59
CA MET A 1 -15.14 93.72 -69.26
C MET A 1 -15.01 92.39 -68.50
N SER A 2 -14.39 92.43 -67.32
CA SER A 2 -14.61 91.64 -66.08
C SER A 2 -14.68 90.08 -66.02
N THR A 3 -13.73 89.51 -65.26
CA THR A 3 -13.81 88.52 -64.14
C THR A 3 -14.34 87.08 -64.27
N SER A 4 -13.56 86.09 -63.75
CA SER A 4 -13.88 85.21 -62.57
C SER A 4 -13.65 83.67 -62.70
N ARG A 5 -12.66 83.19 -61.91
CA ARG A 5 -12.51 81.95 -61.08
C ARG A 5 -12.89 80.50 -61.56
N ARG A 6 -11.83 79.65 -61.49
CA ARG A 6 -11.65 78.24 -61.02
C ARG A 6 -12.14 77.04 -61.86
N PRO A 7 -11.35 75.93 -61.89
CA PRO A 7 -11.85 74.58 -62.18
C PRO A 7 -11.55 73.50 -61.09
N THR A 8 -12.41 72.48 -61.07
CA THR A 8 -12.47 71.22 -60.27
C THR A 8 -12.17 70.03 -61.20
N ALA A 9 -11.32 69.03 -60.92
CA ALA A 9 -11.29 67.96 -59.88
C ALA A 9 -12.18 66.73 -60.16
N TRP A 10 -11.59 65.52 -60.30
CA TRP A 10 -12.07 64.26 -59.70
C TRP A 10 -11.04 63.10 -59.72
N PHE A 11 -11.34 62.05 -58.93
CA PHE A 11 -10.47 61.15 -58.16
C PHE A 11 -10.10 59.79 -58.79
N GLY A 12 -9.02 59.17 -58.25
CA GLY A 12 -8.82 57.71 -58.11
C GLY A 12 -7.38 57.36 -57.65
N PRO A 13 -7.14 56.56 -56.59
CA PRO A 13 -5.78 56.18 -56.18
C PRO A 13 -5.40 54.75 -56.63
N LEU A 14 -4.15 54.59 -57.07
CA LEU A 14 -3.51 53.33 -57.45
C LEU A 14 -2.15 53.20 -56.72
N LEU A 15 -1.79 51.96 -56.40
CA LEU A 15 -0.61 51.51 -55.64
C LEU A 15 0.74 52.05 -56.13
N ALA A 16 1.68 52.24 -55.20
CA ALA A 16 3.11 52.19 -55.47
C ALA A 16 3.88 51.54 -54.31
N ALA A 17 4.68 50.52 -54.63
CA ALA A 17 5.57 49.80 -53.74
C ALA A 17 6.83 50.61 -53.42
N LEU A 18 7.26 50.64 -52.15
CA LEU A 18 8.52 51.25 -51.72
C LEU A 18 9.60 50.19 -51.48
N LEU A 19 10.75 50.40 -52.14
CA LEU A 19 12.04 49.79 -51.80
C LEU A 19 12.55 50.34 -50.45
N MET A 20 13.09 49.47 -49.60
CA MET A 20 13.84 49.84 -48.40
C MET A 20 15.30 49.40 -48.47
N PRO A 21 16.23 50.10 -47.76
CA PRO A 21 17.67 49.89 -47.84
C PRO A 21 18.17 48.79 -46.90
N SER A 22 19.27 48.13 -47.28
CA SER A 22 20.03 47.18 -46.46
C SER A 22 20.62 47.83 -45.21
N ALA A 23 20.23 47.35 -44.03
CA ALA A 23 20.89 47.62 -42.76
C ALA A 23 21.81 46.45 -42.36
N GLU A 24 23.02 46.78 -41.93
CA GLU A 24 24.05 45.86 -41.46
C GLU A 24 23.56 45.03 -40.25
N ARG A 25 23.85 43.72 -40.26
CA ARG A 25 23.51 42.79 -39.18
C ARG A 25 24.44 43.03 -37.98
N PRO A 26 23.93 43.32 -36.76
CA PRO A 26 24.75 43.19 -35.56
C PRO A 26 25.01 41.70 -35.30
N ALA A 27 26.25 41.38 -34.92
CA ALA A 27 26.67 40.06 -34.49
C ALA A 27 25.76 39.55 -33.37
N SER A 28 25.21 38.35 -33.58
CA SER A 28 24.37 37.63 -32.61
C SER A 28 25.15 37.36 -31.32
N ALA A 29 24.92 38.18 -30.29
CA ALA A 29 25.30 37.86 -28.93
C ALA A 29 24.57 36.57 -28.52
N GLN A 30 25.32 35.47 -28.42
CA GLN A 30 24.82 34.19 -27.96
C GLN A 30 24.36 34.36 -26.50
N SER A 31 23.06 34.23 -26.29
CA SER A 31 22.47 34.13 -24.96
C SER A 31 23.15 32.99 -24.19
N PRO A 32 23.54 33.17 -22.91
CA PRO A 32 24.05 32.06 -22.13
C PRO A 32 22.96 31.00 -22.07
N LYS A 33 23.27 29.82 -22.64
CA LYS A 33 22.47 28.62 -22.47
C LYS A 33 22.25 28.45 -20.97
N ASN A 34 21.00 28.57 -20.55
CA ASN A 34 20.57 28.18 -19.22
C ASN A 34 20.91 26.69 -19.10
N THR A 35 22.08 26.39 -18.55
CA THR A 35 22.40 25.08 -18.02
C THR A 35 21.28 24.82 -17.01
N ALA A 36 20.38 23.90 -17.34
CA ALA A 36 19.44 23.39 -16.37
C ALA A 36 20.26 23.04 -15.14
N ALA A 37 20.11 23.83 -14.08
CA ALA A 37 20.70 23.54 -12.81
C ALA A 37 20.25 22.12 -12.49
N GLN A 38 21.21 21.21 -12.36
CA GLN A 38 20.94 19.94 -11.70
C GLN A 38 20.17 20.28 -10.43
N PRO A 39 19.05 19.59 -10.13
CA PRO A 39 18.42 19.74 -8.83
C PRO A 39 19.54 19.62 -7.79
N PRO A 40 19.57 20.50 -6.76
CA PRO A 40 20.62 20.47 -5.76
C PRO A 40 20.78 19.02 -5.33
N ALA A 41 21.99 18.48 -5.46
CA ALA A 41 22.28 17.09 -5.12
C ALA A 41 21.62 16.83 -3.77
N GLU A 42 20.56 16.02 -3.76
CA GLU A 42 19.86 15.68 -2.53
C GLU A 42 20.93 15.26 -1.53
N ALA A 43 20.96 15.92 -0.38
CA ALA A 43 21.99 15.67 0.62
C ALA A 43 21.96 14.18 0.96
N ALA A 44 23.03 13.46 0.61
CA ALA A 44 23.12 12.03 0.86
C ALA A 44 23.00 11.77 2.37
N SER A 45 22.04 10.94 2.76
CA SER A 45 21.71 10.66 4.16
C SER A 45 22.48 9.42 4.61
N PHE A 46 23.20 9.50 5.74
CA PHE A 46 23.83 8.30 6.29
C PHE A 46 22.76 7.30 6.76
N ARG A 47 21.74 7.80 7.46
CA ARG A 47 20.62 7.02 8.01
C ARG A 47 19.86 6.22 6.94
N ASP A 48 19.57 6.86 5.81
CA ASP A 48 18.72 6.28 4.77
C ASP A 48 19.55 5.62 3.66
N ASP A 49 20.70 6.16 3.26
CA ASP A 49 21.41 5.64 2.10
C ASP A 49 22.51 4.62 2.45
N VAL A 50 23.17 4.74 3.61
CA VAL A 50 24.41 3.99 3.96
C VAL A 50 24.23 3.02 5.13
N ALA A 51 23.64 3.47 6.24
CA ALA A 51 23.43 2.68 7.44
C ALA A 51 22.71 1.33 7.18
N PRO A 52 21.66 1.24 6.34
CA PRO A 52 21.01 -0.04 6.05
C PRO A 52 21.93 -1.02 5.31
N ILE A 53 22.80 -0.51 4.43
CA ILE A 53 23.81 -1.32 3.72
C ILE A 53 24.79 -1.92 4.73
N LEU A 54 25.31 -1.08 5.64
CA LEU A 54 26.27 -1.51 6.66
C LEU A 54 25.66 -2.54 7.62
N VAL A 55 24.43 -2.31 8.09
CA VAL A 55 23.73 -3.24 8.99
C VAL A 55 23.51 -4.60 8.33
N ALA A 56 23.05 -4.60 7.07
CA ALA A 56 22.74 -5.84 6.36
C ALA A 56 24.00 -6.64 5.97
N ASN A 57 25.11 -5.97 5.65
CA ASN A 57 26.25 -6.63 4.98
C ASN A 57 27.56 -6.60 5.78
N CYS A 58 27.72 -5.69 6.74
CA CYS A 58 29.03 -5.39 7.33
C CYS A 58 29.06 -5.63 8.84
N VAL A 59 28.06 -5.12 9.58
CA VAL A 59 28.01 -5.18 11.06
C VAL A 59 28.10 -6.61 11.60
N GLY A 60 27.53 -7.59 10.89
CA GLY A 60 27.56 -9.00 11.28
C GLY A 60 28.96 -9.62 11.36
N CYS A 61 29.96 -9.03 10.70
CA CYS A 61 31.35 -9.46 10.73
C CYS A 61 32.29 -8.43 11.37
N HIS A 62 31.95 -7.14 11.30
CA HIS A 62 32.72 -6.03 11.84
C HIS A 62 32.15 -5.51 13.15
N SER A 63 31.96 -6.41 14.10
CA SER A 63 31.55 -6.12 15.49
C SER A 63 32.40 -6.93 16.48
N GLU A 64 32.30 -6.60 17.77
CA GLU A 64 33.08 -7.28 18.82
C GLU A 64 32.90 -8.80 18.76
N ASN A 65 34.01 -9.54 18.95
CA ASN A 65 34.06 -11.00 18.89
C ASN A 65 33.65 -11.62 17.54
N ARG A 66 33.70 -10.86 16.44
CA ARG A 66 33.42 -11.34 15.08
C ARG A 66 34.69 -11.40 14.22
N PRO A 67 34.75 -12.32 13.23
CA PRO A 67 35.98 -12.59 12.48
C PRO A 67 36.50 -11.39 11.69
N GLY A 68 35.62 -10.54 11.16
CA GLY A 68 36.00 -9.33 10.41
C GLY A 68 36.71 -8.31 11.31
N LYS A 69 36.16 -8.01 12.49
CA LYS A 69 36.81 -7.14 13.49
C LYS A 69 38.11 -7.73 14.00
N ALA A 70 38.15 -9.04 14.28
CA ALA A 70 39.34 -9.68 14.84
C ALA A 70 40.56 -9.59 13.91
N ARG A 71 40.33 -9.75 12.59
CA ARG A 71 41.37 -9.70 11.55
C ARG A 71 41.69 -8.28 11.09
N GLY A 72 40.66 -7.53 10.67
CA GLY A 72 40.83 -6.21 10.06
C GLY A 72 40.85 -5.05 11.06
N LYS A 73 40.63 -5.31 12.35
CA LYS A 73 40.57 -4.31 13.44
C LYS A 73 39.57 -3.17 13.21
N LEU A 74 38.63 -3.32 12.28
CA LEU A 74 37.57 -2.34 11.96
C LEU A 74 36.25 -2.70 12.65
N ASP A 75 35.68 -1.74 13.39
CA ASP A 75 34.36 -1.86 14.03
C ASP A 75 33.37 -0.92 13.33
N LEU A 76 32.25 -1.48 12.87
CA LEU A 76 31.20 -0.78 12.13
C LEU A 76 29.88 -0.70 12.91
N THR A 77 29.93 -0.88 14.23
CA THR A 77 28.72 -0.86 15.09
C THR A 77 28.19 0.55 15.32
N THR A 78 29.03 1.57 15.29
CA THR A 78 28.65 2.98 15.50
C THR A 78 29.26 3.88 14.44
N PHE A 79 28.64 5.03 14.18
CA PHE A 79 29.17 6.00 13.22
C PHE A 79 30.54 6.53 13.66
N ALA A 80 30.72 6.79 14.96
CA ALA A 80 31.99 7.23 15.53
C ALA A 80 33.12 6.24 15.21
N LYS A 81 32.87 4.93 15.38
CA LYS A 81 33.87 3.88 15.10
C LYS A 81 34.14 3.71 13.59
N LEU A 82 33.11 3.84 12.74
CA LEU A 82 33.29 3.87 11.28
C LEU A 82 34.23 5.00 10.85
N MET A 83 34.04 6.21 11.40
CA MET A 83 34.84 7.38 11.05
C MET A 83 36.23 7.39 11.69
N GLU A 84 36.40 6.73 12.84
CA GLU A 84 37.70 6.45 13.45
C GLU A 84 38.54 5.53 12.55
N GLY A 85 37.92 4.50 11.97
CA GLY A 85 38.57 3.55 11.08
C GLY A 85 39.27 2.41 11.84
N THR A 86 40.50 2.11 11.44
CA THR A 86 41.35 1.13 12.13
C THR A 86 42.49 1.84 12.87
N PRO A 87 43.24 1.16 13.75
CA PRO A 87 44.43 1.74 14.36
C PRO A 87 45.52 2.17 13.36
N ALA A 88 45.52 1.63 12.14
CA ALA A 88 46.55 1.89 11.13
C ALA A 88 46.13 2.97 10.12
N GLU A 89 44.85 2.99 9.74
CA GLU A 89 44.35 3.78 8.62
C GLU A 89 42.89 4.20 8.80
N LYS A 90 42.54 5.36 8.24
CA LYS A 90 41.14 5.78 8.10
C LYS A 90 40.49 4.99 6.99
N VAL A 91 39.31 4.44 7.24
CA VAL A 91 38.58 3.64 6.25
C VAL A 91 37.72 4.51 5.33
N ILE A 92 37.40 5.73 5.77
CA ILE A 92 36.64 6.74 5.02
C ILE A 92 37.48 8.00 4.88
N ALA A 93 37.61 8.48 3.64
CA ALA A 93 38.17 9.78 3.30
C ALA A 93 37.03 10.71 2.85
N PRO A 94 36.52 11.60 3.74
CA PRO A 94 35.43 12.51 3.40
C PRO A 94 35.72 13.34 2.15
N GLY A 95 34.77 13.38 1.22
CA GLY A 95 34.89 14.05 -0.08
C GLY A 95 35.59 13.23 -1.17
N LYS A 96 36.21 12.09 -0.81
CA LYS A 96 37.08 11.32 -1.70
C LYS A 96 36.70 9.83 -1.70
N PRO A 97 35.63 9.44 -2.44
CA PRO A 97 35.20 8.05 -2.53
C PRO A 97 36.31 7.13 -3.07
N ASP A 98 37.08 7.59 -4.05
CA ASP A 98 38.14 6.79 -4.70
C ASP A 98 39.41 6.63 -3.84
N GLU A 99 39.54 7.39 -2.76
CA GLU A 99 40.60 7.23 -1.74
C GLU A 99 40.08 6.53 -0.48
N SER A 100 38.80 6.14 -0.45
CA SER A 100 38.18 5.51 0.73
C SER A 100 38.28 4.00 0.66
N HIS A 101 39.07 3.39 1.54
CA HIS A 101 39.24 1.95 1.65
C HIS A 101 37.92 1.18 1.74
N LEU A 102 36.86 1.75 2.35
CA LEU A 102 35.53 1.12 2.34
C LEU A 102 35.06 0.84 0.91
N VAL A 103 35.14 1.84 0.02
CA VAL A 103 34.67 1.75 -1.37
C VAL A 103 35.59 0.84 -2.19
N LEU A 104 36.90 1.04 -2.06
CA LEU A 104 37.90 0.26 -2.80
C LEU A 104 37.77 -1.25 -2.51
N ARG A 105 37.63 -1.62 -1.24
CA ARG A 105 37.49 -3.03 -0.85
C ARG A 105 36.15 -3.64 -1.26
N VAL A 106 35.04 -2.89 -1.28
CA VAL A 106 33.74 -3.44 -1.75
C VAL A 106 33.67 -3.58 -3.27
N LYS A 107 34.38 -2.75 -4.02
CA LYS A 107 34.58 -2.92 -5.46
C LYS A 107 35.56 -4.05 -5.78
N GLY A 108 36.45 -4.38 -4.84
CA GLY A 108 37.56 -5.31 -5.04
C GLY A 108 38.73 -4.67 -5.79
N GLU A 109 38.86 -3.34 -5.71
CA GLU A 109 40.00 -2.56 -6.20
C GLU A 109 41.16 -2.56 -5.17
N GLU A 110 40.89 -3.02 -3.94
CA GLU A 110 41.85 -3.21 -2.87
C GLU A 110 41.61 -4.54 -2.16
N GLU A 111 42.70 -5.23 -1.80
CA GLU A 111 42.66 -6.47 -1.03
C GLU A 111 42.82 -6.21 0.49
N PRO A 112 42.11 -6.96 1.35
CA PRO A 112 41.15 -7.99 1.00
C PRO A 112 39.84 -7.41 0.44
N ARG A 113 39.32 -8.01 -0.65
CA ARG A 113 37.97 -7.71 -1.13
C ARG A 113 36.93 -8.03 -0.04
N MET A 114 35.94 -7.15 0.09
CA MET A 114 34.83 -7.27 1.04
C MET A 114 33.47 -7.29 0.31
N PRO A 115 32.44 -7.98 0.82
CA PRO A 115 32.46 -8.90 1.96
C PRO A 115 33.28 -10.18 1.71
N GLN A 116 33.84 -10.77 2.77
CA GLN A 116 34.56 -12.05 2.73
C GLN A 116 33.67 -13.20 3.22
N GLY A 117 33.62 -14.31 2.46
CA GLY A 117 32.96 -15.57 2.84
C GLY A 117 31.55 -15.75 2.27
N GLY A 118 31.08 -17.01 2.16
CA GLY A 118 29.83 -17.36 1.48
C GLY A 118 29.89 -17.19 -0.05
N ASN A 119 28.74 -17.27 -0.73
CA ASN A 119 28.64 -16.92 -2.16
C ASN A 119 29.07 -15.45 -2.29
N ASN A 120 30.31 -15.18 -2.72
CA ASN A 120 30.94 -13.86 -2.88
C ASN A 120 30.23 -12.99 -3.96
N ALA A 121 28.92 -12.81 -3.87
CA ALA A 121 28.10 -12.11 -4.85
C ALA A 121 28.41 -10.61 -4.95
N GLY A 122 29.22 -10.07 -4.02
CA GLY A 122 29.50 -8.64 -3.93
C GLY A 122 28.26 -7.83 -3.51
N LEU A 123 28.43 -6.52 -3.41
CA LEU A 123 27.30 -5.60 -3.27
C LEU A 123 26.79 -5.22 -4.66
N ALA A 124 25.48 -4.96 -4.77
CA ALA A 124 24.92 -4.39 -5.99
C ALA A 124 25.53 -2.99 -6.26
N ASP A 125 25.77 -2.66 -7.53
CA ASP A 125 26.34 -1.38 -7.94
C ASP A 125 25.58 -0.18 -7.38
N SER A 126 24.25 -0.28 -7.27
CA SER A 126 23.41 0.76 -6.69
C SER A 126 23.69 1.02 -5.21
N ALA A 127 24.09 -0.01 -4.45
CA ALA A 127 24.50 0.12 -3.05
C ALA A 127 25.89 0.77 -2.94
N ILE A 128 26.83 0.38 -3.79
CA ILE A 128 28.16 0.99 -3.86
C ILE A 128 28.03 2.48 -4.21
N ALA A 129 27.23 2.82 -5.23
CA ALA A 129 26.99 4.19 -5.64
C ALA A 129 26.37 5.05 -4.52
N ARG A 130 25.53 4.49 -3.64
CA ARG A 130 25.01 5.22 -2.46
C ARG A 130 26.12 5.57 -1.48
N MET A 131 27.02 4.63 -1.18
CA MET A 131 28.17 4.86 -0.32
C MET A 131 29.12 5.91 -0.91
N GLU A 132 29.41 5.83 -2.20
CA GLU A 132 30.25 6.81 -2.90
C GLU A 132 29.66 8.22 -2.85
N ARG A 133 28.35 8.35 -3.13
CA ARG A 133 27.65 9.65 -3.06
C ARG A 133 27.72 10.24 -1.66
N TRP A 134 27.49 9.44 -0.62
CA TRP A 134 27.57 9.89 0.76
C TRP A 134 28.99 10.32 1.15
N ILE A 135 30.02 9.55 0.75
CA ILE A 135 31.42 9.91 1.00
C ILE A 135 31.77 11.20 0.25
N LYS A 136 31.40 11.31 -1.02
CA LYS A 136 31.59 12.51 -1.84
C LYS A 136 30.92 13.75 -1.25
N ALA A 137 29.76 13.58 -0.59
CA ALA A 137 29.06 14.63 0.14
C ALA A 137 29.71 15.00 1.50
N GLY A 138 30.86 14.40 1.83
CA GLY A 138 31.62 14.70 3.04
C GLY A 138 31.39 13.73 4.19
N ALA A 139 30.80 12.57 3.94
CA ALA A 139 30.65 11.49 4.91
C ALA A 139 30.05 11.93 6.26
N LYS A 140 28.98 12.73 6.22
CA LYS A 140 28.36 13.32 7.43
C LYS A 140 27.27 12.43 8.00
N LEU A 141 27.13 12.45 9.32
CA LEU A 141 25.96 11.90 10.01
C LEU A 141 24.80 12.89 9.92
N ASP A 142 23.57 12.37 9.75
CA ASP A 142 22.36 13.18 9.77
C ASP A 142 22.20 13.94 11.10
N ALA A 143 21.66 15.16 11.02
CA ALA A 143 21.50 16.02 12.20
C ALA A 143 20.59 15.37 13.26
N GLY A 144 20.98 15.49 14.53
CA GLY A 144 20.22 14.96 15.67
C GLY A 144 20.44 13.47 15.98
N LEU A 145 21.27 12.77 15.21
CA LEU A 145 21.68 11.40 15.54
C LEU A 145 22.94 11.40 16.42
N ASP A 146 22.97 10.50 17.41
CA ASP A 146 24.15 10.28 18.24
C ASP A 146 25.17 9.41 17.49
N PRO A 147 26.39 9.90 17.21
CA PRO A 147 27.42 9.12 16.52
C PRO A 147 27.89 7.89 17.32
N LYS A 148 27.66 7.84 18.63
CA LYS A 148 28.01 6.70 19.50
C LYS A 148 26.87 5.71 19.67
N ALA A 149 25.65 6.05 19.27
CA ALA A 149 24.55 5.10 19.27
C ALA A 149 24.80 4.00 18.22
N PRO A 150 24.32 2.76 18.45
CA PRO A 150 24.41 1.70 17.46
C PRO A 150 23.76 2.12 16.14
N ILE A 151 24.46 1.93 15.01
CA ILE A 151 23.94 2.22 13.67
C ILE A 151 22.61 1.49 13.42
N ALA A 152 22.50 0.25 13.89
CA ALA A 152 21.28 -0.55 13.81
C ALA A 152 20.07 0.11 14.50
N GLY A 153 20.29 1.01 15.46
CA GLY A 153 19.23 1.71 16.18
C GLY A 153 18.55 2.84 15.38
N TYR A 154 19.19 3.35 14.35
CA TYR A 154 18.62 4.41 13.49
C TYR A 154 18.64 4.09 11.98
N ALA A 155 19.31 3.02 11.55
CA ALA A 155 19.29 2.57 10.16
C ALA A 155 17.84 2.43 9.65
N ALA A 156 17.57 3.02 8.49
CA ALA A 156 16.24 2.94 7.90
C ALA A 156 15.84 1.48 7.60
N THR A 157 14.62 1.10 7.99
CA THR A 157 14.05 -0.21 7.67
C THR A 157 13.72 -0.30 6.17
N PRO A 158 13.57 -1.51 5.59
CA PRO A 158 13.15 -1.66 4.19
C PRO A 158 11.89 -0.87 3.84
N ASP A 159 10.91 -0.82 4.74
CA ASP A 159 9.68 -0.03 4.56
C ASP A 159 9.95 1.48 4.56
N GLN A 160 10.87 1.96 5.41
CA GLN A 160 11.27 3.38 5.43
C GLN A 160 12.00 3.75 4.14
N LEU A 161 12.92 2.90 3.67
CA LEU A 161 13.63 3.12 2.41
C LEU A 161 12.68 3.20 1.23
N ARG A 162 11.74 2.26 1.15
CA ARG A 162 10.71 2.26 0.12
C ARG A 162 9.88 3.55 0.18
N ARG A 163 9.44 3.98 1.37
CA ARG A 163 8.68 5.24 1.51
C ARG A 163 9.49 6.46 1.06
N ASN A 164 10.77 6.51 1.40
CA ASN A 164 11.65 7.61 0.99
C ASN A 164 11.86 7.63 -0.52
N GLU A 165 12.09 6.46 -1.13
CA GLU A 165 12.20 6.31 -2.58
C GLU A 165 10.92 6.77 -3.30
N LEU A 166 9.75 6.32 -2.83
CA LEU A 166 8.46 6.72 -3.38
C LEU A 166 8.17 8.22 -3.18
N ALA A 167 8.63 8.81 -2.08
CA ALA A 167 8.49 10.24 -1.82
C ALA A 167 9.35 11.10 -2.77
N ARG A 168 10.47 10.56 -3.27
CA ARG A 168 11.33 11.21 -4.27
C ARG A 168 10.78 11.10 -5.69
N MET A 169 9.91 10.13 -5.96
CA MET A 169 9.30 9.92 -7.28
C MET A 169 8.10 10.85 -7.52
N SER A 170 7.99 11.35 -8.75
CA SER A 170 6.78 12.04 -9.19
C SER A 170 5.55 11.12 -9.12
N PRO A 171 4.33 11.67 -8.94
CA PRO A 171 3.10 10.89 -9.04
C PRO A 171 3.02 10.07 -10.33
N GLU A 172 3.44 10.62 -11.46
CA GLU A 172 3.40 9.99 -12.78
C GLU A 172 4.36 8.79 -12.86
N GLU A 173 5.57 8.91 -12.31
CA GLU A 173 6.53 7.79 -12.24
C GLU A 173 6.01 6.67 -11.35
N ARG A 174 5.41 7.01 -10.20
CA ARG A 174 4.79 6.03 -9.29
C ARG A 174 3.65 5.28 -9.98
N ASP A 175 2.80 6.00 -10.70
CA ASP A 175 1.69 5.43 -11.45
C ASP A 175 2.18 4.51 -12.57
N SER A 176 3.21 4.93 -13.31
CA SER A 176 3.83 4.11 -14.35
C SER A 176 4.44 2.83 -13.79
N GLN A 177 5.10 2.89 -12.63
CA GLN A 177 5.64 1.71 -11.97
C GLN A 177 4.53 0.78 -11.45
N ALA A 178 3.47 1.34 -10.86
CA ALA A 178 2.32 0.57 -10.40
C ALA A 178 1.62 -0.14 -11.58
N GLU A 179 1.52 0.49 -12.74
CA GLU A 179 0.97 -0.14 -13.94
C GLU A 179 1.88 -1.27 -14.47
N ALA A 180 3.19 -1.03 -14.57
CA ALA A 180 4.13 -2.04 -15.03
C ALA A 180 4.14 -3.27 -14.10
N ALA A 181 4.17 -3.05 -12.79
CA ALA A 181 4.06 -4.10 -11.79
C ALA A 181 2.70 -4.80 -11.86
N GLY A 182 1.63 -4.02 -12.07
CA GLY A 182 0.27 -4.50 -12.29
C GLY A 182 0.17 -5.52 -13.41
N ARG A 183 0.65 -5.14 -14.59
CA ARG A 183 0.68 -5.99 -15.79
C ARG A 183 1.54 -7.22 -15.60
N SER A 184 2.72 -7.07 -14.98
CA SER A 184 3.61 -8.19 -14.68
C SER A 184 2.92 -9.22 -13.78
N ARG A 185 2.25 -8.77 -12.71
CA ARG A 185 1.51 -9.65 -11.81
C ARG A 185 0.29 -10.30 -12.47
N TRP A 186 -0.48 -9.54 -13.27
CA TRP A 186 -1.60 -10.10 -14.03
C TRP A 186 -1.14 -11.25 -14.94
N LYS A 187 -0.01 -11.08 -15.64
CA LYS A 187 0.56 -12.09 -16.54
C LYS A 187 0.94 -13.39 -15.83
N GLN A 188 1.30 -13.35 -14.54
CA GLN A 188 1.63 -14.56 -13.77
C GLN A 188 0.42 -15.50 -13.62
N ALA A 189 -0.77 -14.91 -13.40
CA ALA A 189 -2.00 -15.65 -13.20
C ALA A 189 -2.79 -15.89 -14.50
N ASN A 190 -2.69 -14.96 -15.45
CA ASN A 190 -3.50 -14.95 -16.65
C ASN A 190 -2.72 -14.49 -17.89
N PRO A 191 -1.70 -15.25 -18.34
CA PRO A 191 -0.79 -14.83 -19.40
C PRO A 191 -1.45 -14.68 -20.78
N GLY A 192 -2.61 -15.30 -20.99
CA GLY A 192 -3.31 -15.32 -22.28
C GLY A 192 -4.37 -14.23 -22.46
N VAL A 193 -4.63 -13.41 -21.44
CA VAL A 193 -5.69 -12.39 -21.46
C VAL A 193 -5.08 -11.02 -21.21
N THR A 194 -5.33 -10.08 -22.12
CA THR A 194 -5.01 -8.67 -21.87
C THR A 194 -6.08 -8.05 -20.95
N PRO A 195 -5.70 -7.46 -19.80
CA PRO A 195 -6.66 -6.85 -18.91
C PRO A 195 -7.11 -5.48 -19.44
N GLU A 196 -8.40 -5.16 -19.22
CA GLU A 196 -8.88 -3.78 -19.15
C GLU A 196 -8.23 -3.09 -17.95
N LEU A 197 -7.69 -1.91 -18.20
CA LEU A 197 -7.03 -1.08 -17.21
C LEU A 197 -7.84 0.17 -16.93
N VAL A 198 -8.21 0.36 -15.67
CA VAL A 198 -8.90 1.57 -15.22
C VAL A 198 -8.18 2.12 -14.00
N ALA A 199 -7.59 3.30 -14.16
CA ALA A 199 -6.94 4.02 -13.08
C ALA A 199 -7.94 4.91 -12.33
N GLY A 200 -7.84 4.89 -11.01
CA GLY A 200 -8.46 5.86 -10.10
C GLY A 200 -7.41 6.74 -9.44
N ASP A 201 -7.81 7.39 -8.35
CA ASP A 201 -6.92 8.24 -7.56
C ASP A 201 -6.00 7.41 -6.65
N ARG A 202 -6.52 6.32 -6.08
CA ARG A 202 -5.82 5.48 -5.09
C ARG A 202 -5.70 4.03 -5.52
N VAL A 203 -6.42 3.63 -6.57
CA VAL A 203 -6.44 2.26 -7.05
C VAL A 203 -6.18 2.18 -8.56
N LEU A 204 -5.65 1.05 -9.00
CA LEU A 204 -5.48 0.70 -10.40
C LEU A 204 -6.10 -0.66 -10.65
N LEU A 205 -7.19 -0.71 -11.42
CA LEU A 205 -7.90 -1.96 -11.70
C LEU A 205 -7.38 -2.63 -12.97
N LEU A 206 -7.13 -3.94 -12.86
CA LEU A 206 -6.82 -4.87 -13.94
C LEU A 206 -7.90 -5.96 -13.96
N SER A 207 -8.68 -6.05 -15.03
CA SER A 207 -9.78 -7.01 -15.09
C SER A 207 -10.17 -7.39 -16.52
N ALA A 208 -11.09 -8.36 -16.65
CA ALA A 208 -11.82 -8.62 -17.90
C ALA A 208 -13.29 -8.16 -17.82
N LEU A 209 -13.58 -7.14 -16.99
CA LEU A 209 -14.92 -6.60 -16.82
C LEU A 209 -15.30 -5.64 -17.96
N PRO A 210 -16.61 -5.45 -18.21
CA PRO A 210 -17.10 -4.30 -18.96
C PRO A 210 -16.58 -2.98 -18.36
N LYS A 211 -16.19 -2.02 -19.22
CA LYS A 211 -15.53 -0.76 -18.84
C LYS A 211 -16.33 0.08 -17.83
N ASP A 212 -17.65 0.09 -17.95
CA ASP A 212 -18.57 0.77 -17.02
C ASP A 212 -18.56 0.14 -15.62
N ARG A 213 -18.50 -1.19 -15.53
CA ARG A 213 -18.38 -1.91 -14.26
C ARG A 213 -17.00 -1.73 -13.64
N ALA A 214 -15.94 -1.77 -14.45
CA ALA A 214 -14.58 -1.50 -14.01
C ALA A 214 -14.45 -0.08 -13.43
N ALA A 215 -14.96 0.94 -14.13
CA ALA A 215 -14.99 2.32 -13.65
C ALA A 215 -15.80 2.49 -12.36
N SER A 216 -16.94 1.81 -12.25
CA SER A 216 -17.77 1.84 -11.04
C SER A 216 -17.06 1.21 -9.84
N ALA A 217 -16.34 0.10 -10.03
CA ALA A 217 -15.56 -0.54 -8.98
C ALA A 217 -14.40 0.35 -8.50
N VAL A 218 -13.67 0.97 -9.42
CA VAL A 218 -12.59 1.93 -9.10
C VAL A 218 -13.13 3.11 -8.29
N LYS A 219 -14.18 3.76 -8.78
CA LYS A 219 -14.79 4.92 -8.11
C LYS A 219 -15.27 4.58 -6.69
N LEU A 220 -15.89 3.42 -6.53
CA LEU A 220 -16.34 2.95 -5.22
C LEU A 220 -15.16 2.81 -4.25
N LEU A 221 -14.11 2.11 -4.67
CA LEU A 221 -12.97 1.78 -3.81
C LEU A 221 -12.14 3.01 -3.46
N ASP A 222 -11.92 3.94 -4.40
CA ASP A 222 -11.32 5.24 -4.10
C ASP A 222 -12.06 5.98 -2.97
N GLY A 223 -13.40 5.94 -3.01
CA GLY A 223 -14.26 6.51 -1.97
C GLY A 223 -14.20 5.78 -0.62
N GLN A 224 -13.86 4.48 -0.59
CA GLN A 224 -13.82 3.70 0.66
C GLN A 224 -12.62 4.07 1.55
N HIS A 225 -11.55 4.66 1.03
CA HIS A 225 -10.40 5.05 1.85
C HIS A 225 -10.77 6.05 2.96
N ALA A 226 -11.73 6.96 2.72
CA ALA A 226 -12.19 7.88 3.75
C ALA A 226 -12.91 7.15 4.90
N GLN A 227 -13.73 6.15 4.57
CA GLN A 227 -14.39 5.30 5.55
C GLN A 227 -13.38 4.43 6.31
N LEU A 228 -12.37 3.90 5.61
CA LEU A 228 -11.30 3.12 6.22
C LEU A 228 -10.54 3.93 7.28
N ARG A 229 -10.15 5.18 6.97
CA ARG A 229 -9.50 6.08 7.94
C ARG A 229 -10.41 6.44 9.11
N ARG A 230 -11.72 6.61 8.86
CA ARG A 230 -12.69 6.87 9.93
C ARG A 230 -12.78 5.70 10.92
N VAL A 231 -12.70 4.47 10.42
CA VAL A 231 -12.79 3.26 11.25
C VAL A 231 -11.46 2.92 11.91
N LEU A 232 -10.36 2.95 11.18
CA LEU A 232 -9.07 2.43 11.66
C LEU A 232 -8.08 3.51 12.11
N GLY A 233 -8.40 4.79 11.90
CA GLY A 233 -7.54 5.92 12.24
C GLY A 233 -6.68 6.42 11.07
N PRO A 234 -5.92 7.50 11.29
CA PRO A 234 -5.04 8.10 10.28
C PRO A 234 -3.90 7.15 9.88
N GLY A 235 -3.35 7.34 8.68
CA GLY A 235 -2.23 6.54 8.16
C GLY A 235 -2.64 5.20 7.56
N VAL A 236 -3.87 4.72 7.80
CA VAL A 236 -4.35 3.45 7.25
C VAL A 236 -4.79 3.62 5.80
N GLY A 237 -4.21 2.82 4.91
CA GLY A 237 -4.45 2.92 3.47
C GLY A 237 -3.80 4.16 2.83
N ASP A 238 -2.91 4.86 3.56
CA ASP A 238 -2.09 5.95 3.04
C ASP A 238 -0.83 5.39 2.39
N SER A 239 -1.04 4.70 1.27
CA SER A 239 0.03 4.31 0.38
C SER A 239 0.31 5.47 -0.60
N PRO A 240 1.58 5.85 -0.84
CA PRO A 240 1.93 6.75 -1.94
C PRO A 240 1.73 6.09 -3.31
N GLU A 241 1.61 4.76 -3.36
CA GLU A 241 1.31 4.03 -4.58
C GLU A 241 -0.15 3.64 -4.67
N LYS A 242 -0.66 3.53 -5.90
CA LYS A 242 -1.97 2.96 -6.16
C LYS A 242 -2.02 1.49 -5.77
N VAL A 243 -3.13 1.08 -5.16
CA VAL A 243 -3.41 -0.32 -4.86
C VAL A 243 -3.91 -1.01 -6.13
N GLY A 244 -3.23 -2.06 -6.58
CA GLY A 244 -3.67 -2.87 -7.71
C GLY A 244 -4.91 -3.68 -7.37
N LEU A 245 -5.98 -3.57 -8.17
CA LEU A 245 -7.21 -4.34 -8.03
C LEU A 245 -7.29 -5.38 -9.16
N TYR A 246 -7.12 -6.64 -8.83
CA TYR A 246 -7.18 -7.73 -9.80
C TYR A 246 -8.55 -8.40 -9.71
N VAL A 247 -9.38 -8.25 -10.76
CA VAL A 247 -10.72 -8.84 -10.78
C VAL A 247 -10.83 -9.90 -11.86
N PHE A 248 -11.18 -11.11 -11.44
CA PHE A 248 -11.27 -12.28 -12.30
C PHE A 248 -12.72 -12.67 -12.54
N ASN A 249 -13.09 -12.95 -13.79
CA ASN A 249 -14.44 -13.40 -14.12
C ASN A 249 -14.71 -14.83 -13.58
N GLY A 250 -13.67 -15.66 -13.46
CA GLY A 250 -13.79 -17.04 -13.01
C GLY A 250 -13.00 -17.31 -11.74
N ARG A 251 -13.50 -18.24 -10.91
CA ARG A 251 -12.78 -18.74 -9.72
C ARG A 251 -11.44 -19.37 -10.08
N LYS A 252 -11.35 -20.07 -11.21
CA LYS A 252 -10.11 -20.75 -11.64
C LYS A 252 -8.94 -19.78 -11.76
N ASP A 253 -9.13 -18.65 -12.44
CA ASP A 253 -8.08 -17.66 -12.64
C ASP A 253 -7.69 -16.96 -11.33
N PHE A 254 -8.66 -16.75 -10.44
CA PHE A 254 -8.40 -16.24 -9.10
C PHE A 254 -7.58 -17.23 -8.24
N VAL A 255 -7.90 -18.52 -8.28
CA VAL A 255 -7.12 -19.56 -7.58
C VAL A 255 -5.70 -19.61 -8.16
N GLU A 256 -5.55 -19.56 -9.48
CA GLU A 256 -4.22 -19.51 -10.11
C GLU A 256 -3.45 -18.26 -9.69
N PHE A 257 -4.10 -17.10 -9.60
CA PHE A 257 -3.49 -15.89 -9.06
C PHE A 257 -2.98 -16.08 -7.64
N VAL A 258 -3.79 -16.64 -6.73
CA VAL A 258 -3.35 -16.87 -5.35
C VAL A 258 -2.20 -17.86 -5.31
N ARG A 259 -2.24 -18.92 -6.13
CA ARG A 259 -1.16 -19.90 -6.21
C ARG A 259 0.13 -19.29 -6.76
N SER A 260 0.07 -18.54 -7.85
CA SER A 260 1.26 -18.00 -8.54
C SER A 260 1.86 -16.80 -7.82
N VAL A 261 1.03 -15.94 -7.22
CA VAL A 261 1.45 -14.69 -6.57
C VAL A 261 1.70 -14.88 -5.06
N GLU A 262 0.85 -15.65 -4.38
CA GLU A 262 0.92 -15.84 -2.92
C GLU A 262 1.54 -17.17 -2.51
N GLY A 263 1.72 -18.12 -3.44
CA GLY A 263 2.36 -19.41 -3.17
C GLY A 263 1.56 -20.31 -2.23
N ARG A 264 0.23 -20.17 -2.20
CA ARG A 264 -0.66 -20.92 -1.29
C ARG A 264 -1.93 -21.38 -1.97
N GLU A 265 -2.56 -22.39 -1.37
CA GLU A 265 -3.90 -22.86 -1.74
C GLU A 265 -4.99 -22.10 -0.95
N ILE A 266 -6.22 -22.16 -1.45
CA ILE A 266 -7.40 -21.53 -0.83
C ILE A 266 -8.64 -22.41 -0.83
N ASP A 267 -9.42 -22.29 0.23
CA ASP A 267 -10.72 -22.94 0.36
C ASP A 267 -11.75 -22.40 -0.63
N ALA A 268 -12.77 -23.22 -0.90
CA ALA A 268 -13.82 -22.97 -1.90
C ALA A 268 -14.63 -21.68 -1.64
N ASP A 269 -14.73 -21.24 -0.39
CA ASP A 269 -15.49 -20.07 0.05
C ASP A 269 -14.70 -18.75 -0.01
N VAL A 270 -13.38 -18.82 -0.20
CA VAL A 270 -12.53 -17.62 -0.35
C VAL A 270 -12.76 -17.01 -1.74
N VAL A 271 -13.29 -15.79 -1.78
CA VAL A 271 -13.61 -15.05 -3.02
C VAL A 271 -12.74 -13.81 -3.23
N SER A 272 -11.89 -13.49 -2.25
CA SER A 272 -10.97 -12.35 -2.33
C SER A 272 -9.77 -12.52 -1.41
N THR A 273 -8.68 -11.85 -1.76
CA THR A 273 -7.44 -11.74 -0.97
C THR A 273 -6.87 -10.33 -1.11
N GLY A 274 -5.87 -9.99 -0.31
CA GLY A 274 -5.18 -8.70 -0.43
C GLY A 274 -3.97 -8.59 0.48
N ASN A 275 -2.96 -7.87 0.01
CA ASN A 275 -1.75 -7.58 0.77
C ASN A 275 -1.30 -6.15 0.53
N LEU A 276 -1.35 -5.34 1.59
CA LEU A 276 -0.96 -3.93 1.56
C LEU A 276 0.44 -3.68 2.14
N ARG A 277 1.18 -4.73 2.53
CA ARG A 277 2.53 -4.64 3.11
C ARG A 277 3.64 -4.93 2.12
N VAL A 278 3.30 -5.16 0.86
CA VAL A 278 4.26 -5.51 -0.19
C VAL A 278 4.44 -4.35 -1.15
N PRO A 279 5.59 -4.31 -1.86
CA PRO A 279 5.72 -3.48 -3.04
C PRO A 279 4.57 -3.66 -4.02
N HIS A 280 4.03 -2.55 -4.50
CA HIS A 280 2.83 -2.50 -5.34
C HIS A 280 1.66 -3.26 -4.66
N PRO A 281 1.10 -2.66 -3.59
CA PRO A 281 0.07 -3.29 -2.77
C PRO A 281 -1.13 -3.66 -3.62
N TYR A 282 -1.89 -4.68 -3.21
CA TYR A 282 -2.99 -5.18 -4.03
C TYR A 282 -4.14 -5.79 -3.26
N LEU A 283 -5.27 -5.86 -3.97
CA LEU A 283 -6.44 -6.69 -3.67
C LEU A 283 -6.75 -7.53 -4.90
N ALA A 284 -7.22 -8.76 -4.70
CA ALA A 284 -7.71 -9.61 -5.78
C ALA A 284 -9.06 -10.22 -5.41
N ALA A 285 -9.97 -10.35 -6.38
CA ALA A 285 -11.31 -10.86 -6.15
C ALA A 285 -11.89 -11.58 -7.37
N VAL A 286 -12.83 -12.49 -7.11
CA VAL A 286 -13.69 -13.08 -8.14
C VAL A 286 -14.89 -12.16 -8.35
N ASP A 287 -15.21 -11.84 -9.60
CA ASP A 287 -16.44 -11.15 -9.95
C ASP A 287 -17.65 -12.07 -9.75
N PRO A 288 -18.57 -11.75 -8.82
CA PRO A 288 -19.72 -12.60 -8.55
C PRO A 288 -20.71 -12.68 -9.72
N LEU A 289 -20.61 -11.79 -10.73
CA LEU A 289 -21.40 -11.85 -11.96
C LEU A 289 -20.72 -12.60 -13.10
N GLY A 290 -19.47 -13.05 -12.93
CA GLY A 290 -18.75 -13.80 -13.95
C GLY A 290 -18.42 -12.99 -15.21
N GLY A 291 -18.17 -11.68 -15.07
CA GLY A 291 -17.88 -10.76 -16.19
C GLY A 291 -19.12 -10.24 -16.92
N ARG A 292 -20.33 -10.68 -16.54
CA ARG A 292 -21.58 -10.24 -17.18
C ARG A 292 -21.90 -8.78 -16.85
N LYS A 293 -22.73 -8.15 -17.69
CA LYS A 293 -23.29 -6.82 -17.39
C LYS A 293 -24.20 -6.90 -16.18
N GLU A 294 -24.28 -5.80 -15.43
CA GLU A 294 -25.19 -5.69 -14.30
C GLU A 294 -26.60 -5.38 -14.82
N GLU A 295 -27.60 -6.20 -14.46
CA GLU A 295 -28.98 -5.95 -14.89
C GLU A 295 -29.59 -4.77 -14.12
N PRO A 296 -30.28 -3.84 -14.80
CA PRO A 296 -31.00 -2.76 -14.14
C PRO A 296 -32.00 -3.30 -13.12
N VAL A 297 -32.09 -2.67 -11.95
CA VAL A 297 -33.02 -3.09 -10.88
C VAL A 297 -34.47 -3.17 -11.38
N ALA A 298 -34.87 -2.31 -12.31
CA ALA A 298 -36.19 -2.30 -12.94
C ALA A 298 -36.48 -3.49 -13.87
N ALA A 299 -35.44 -4.19 -14.36
CA ALA A 299 -35.58 -5.38 -15.20
C ALA A 299 -35.76 -6.68 -14.40
N ARG A 300 -35.55 -6.63 -13.07
CA ARG A 300 -35.74 -7.78 -12.19
C ARG A 300 -37.24 -8.06 -12.02
N ARG A 301 -37.77 -9.01 -12.81
CA ARG A 301 -39.17 -9.47 -12.66
C ARG A 301 -39.44 -9.98 -11.25
N PRO A 302 -40.57 -9.63 -10.61
CA PRO A 302 -40.97 -10.24 -9.34
C PRO A 302 -41.11 -11.75 -9.50
N ARG A 303 -40.60 -12.52 -8.53
CA ARG A 303 -40.72 -13.98 -8.53
C ARG A 303 -42.21 -14.38 -8.46
N PRO A 304 -42.70 -15.31 -9.29
CA PRO A 304 -43.99 -15.94 -9.05
C PRO A 304 -43.93 -16.73 -7.74
N ARG A 305 -44.92 -16.55 -6.86
CA ARG A 305 -45.06 -17.33 -5.62
C ARG A 305 -45.22 -18.81 -5.98
N GLY A 306 -44.28 -19.68 -5.58
CA GLY A 306 -44.49 -21.14 -5.62
C GLY A 306 -43.35 -22.04 -6.12
N ARG A 307 -42.17 -21.55 -6.52
CA ARG A 307 -41.04 -22.45 -6.85
C ARG A 307 -40.21 -22.85 -5.62
N ARG A 308 -39.87 -24.14 -5.52
CA ARG A 308 -38.99 -24.72 -4.49
C ARG A 308 -37.56 -24.18 -4.65
N ALA A 309 -36.83 -24.13 -3.54
CA ALA A 309 -35.49 -23.53 -3.43
C ALA A 309 -34.37 -24.23 -4.25
N ASP A 310 -34.63 -25.40 -4.83
CA ASP A 310 -33.63 -26.18 -5.58
C ASP A 310 -33.52 -25.82 -7.07
N ASP A 311 -34.46 -25.05 -7.62
CA ASP A 311 -34.33 -24.53 -8.99
C ASP A 311 -33.54 -23.21 -8.97
N ARG A 312 -32.24 -23.26 -8.63
CA ARG A 312 -31.35 -22.08 -8.73
C ARG A 312 -30.94 -21.82 -10.18
N ASP A 313 -31.88 -21.31 -10.96
CA ASP A 313 -31.56 -20.57 -12.17
C ASP A 313 -30.87 -19.25 -11.77
N GLY A 314 -29.55 -19.17 -11.95
CA GLY A 314 -28.78 -17.93 -12.13
C GLY A 314 -29.09 -16.73 -11.23
N SER A 315 -29.52 -16.94 -9.99
CA SER A 315 -29.98 -15.85 -9.11
C SER A 315 -28.86 -14.86 -8.79
N SER A 316 -29.20 -13.56 -8.76
CA SER A 316 -28.33 -12.46 -8.33
C SER A 316 -27.44 -12.88 -7.16
N PRO A 317 -26.12 -12.67 -7.24
CA PRO A 317 -25.20 -13.18 -6.24
C PRO A 317 -25.49 -12.60 -4.86
N ASP A 318 -25.15 -13.37 -3.81
CA ASP A 318 -25.34 -12.95 -2.40
C ASP A 318 -24.54 -11.70 -2.05
N ARG A 319 -23.52 -11.37 -2.85
CA ARG A 319 -22.65 -10.21 -2.71
C ARG A 319 -22.41 -9.52 -4.04
N THR A 320 -22.23 -8.22 -4.00
CA THR A 320 -21.74 -7.39 -5.10
C THR A 320 -20.22 -7.41 -5.16
N LEU A 321 -19.65 -7.13 -6.35
CA LEU A 321 -18.19 -6.95 -6.50
C LEU A 321 -17.68 -5.84 -5.56
N GLY A 322 -18.43 -4.75 -5.45
CA GLY A 322 -18.09 -3.63 -4.57
C GLY A 322 -18.00 -4.02 -3.10
N GLY A 323 -18.96 -4.82 -2.61
CA GLY A 323 -18.92 -5.35 -1.26
C GLY A 323 -17.74 -6.30 -1.02
N ILE A 324 -17.42 -7.17 -1.97
CA ILE A 324 -16.25 -8.08 -1.91
C ILE A 324 -14.95 -7.29 -1.83
N LEU A 325 -14.74 -6.35 -2.74
CA LEU A 325 -13.53 -5.53 -2.78
C LEU A 325 -13.40 -4.65 -1.52
N THR A 326 -14.50 -4.11 -1.00
CA THR A 326 -14.50 -3.31 0.22
C THR A 326 -14.13 -4.14 1.45
N GLU A 327 -14.63 -5.38 1.53
CA GLU A 327 -14.26 -6.30 2.59
C GLU A 327 -12.79 -6.71 2.50
N ALA A 328 -12.28 -6.99 1.29
CA ALA A 328 -10.87 -7.28 1.07
C ALA A 328 -9.97 -6.11 1.48
N LEU A 329 -10.35 -4.87 1.15
CA LEU A 329 -9.64 -3.66 1.56
C LEU A 329 -9.57 -3.54 3.08
N GLY A 330 -10.71 -3.69 3.77
CA GLY A 330 -10.78 -3.62 5.23
C GLY A 330 -9.94 -4.67 5.92
N ARG A 331 -10.03 -5.93 5.46
CA ARG A 331 -9.25 -7.05 5.99
C ARG A 331 -7.75 -6.84 5.80
N ALA A 332 -7.34 -6.50 4.58
CA ALA A 332 -5.93 -6.27 4.25
C ALA A 332 -5.35 -5.06 5.02
N ALA A 333 -6.16 -4.03 5.27
CA ALA A 333 -5.77 -2.86 6.05
C ALA A 333 -5.60 -3.16 7.55
N VAL A 334 -6.41 -4.04 8.14
CA VAL A 334 -6.18 -4.50 9.52
C VAL A 334 -4.94 -5.40 9.60
N ALA A 335 -4.79 -6.32 8.65
CA ALA A 335 -3.63 -7.21 8.56
C ALA A 335 -2.33 -6.43 8.30
N SER A 336 -2.40 -5.28 7.62
CA SER A 336 -1.19 -4.50 7.31
C SER A 336 -0.54 -3.85 8.52
N ARG A 337 -1.26 -3.74 9.64
CA ARG A 337 -0.80 -3.04 10.85
C ARG A 337 0.10 -3.89 11.75
N GLY A 338 0.18 -5.20 11.54
CA GLY A 338 1.00 -6.07 12.39
C GLY A 338 0.50 -7.50 12.40
N LYS A 339 0.29 -8.03 13.61
CA LYS A 339 -0.15 -9.39 13.91
C LYS A 339 -1.60 -9.41 14.40
N SER A 340 -2.43 -8.54 13.83
CA SER A 340 -3.86 -8.47 14.17
C SER A 340 -4.52 -9.85 14.00
N PRO A 341 -5.40 -10.27 14.93
CA PRO A 341 -6.09 -11.55 14.82
C PRO A 341 -7.07 -11.59 13.64
N GLN A 342 -7.33 -12.78 13.12
CA GLN A 342 -8.16 -12.95 11.92
C GLN A 342 -9.59 -12.44 12.14
N TRP A 343 -10.21 -12.74 13.28
CA TRP A 343 -11.59 -12.31 13.57
C TRP A 343 -11.76 -10.79 13.47
N LEU A 344 -10.73 -10.01 13.85
CA LEU A 344 -10.77 -8.56 13.80
C LEU A 344 -10.64 -8.07 12.36
N ALA A 345 -9.72 -8.65 11.59
CA ALA A 345 -9.54 -8.32 10.19
C ALA A 345 -10.79 -8.66 9.35
N ASP A 346 -11.32 -9.87 9.53
CA ASP A 346 -12.55 -10.32 8.88
C ASP A 346 -13.76 -9.49 9.34
N GLY A 347 -13.85 -9.18 10.64
CA GLY A 347 -14.92 -8.37 11.21
C GLY A 347 -14.95 -6.93 10.69
N VAL A 348 -13.80 -6.26 10.60
CA VAL A 348 -13.69 -4.90 10.02
C VAL A 348 -14.01 -4.92 8.53
N GLY A 349 -13.48 -5.90 7.78
CA GLY A 349 -13.82 -6.06 6.37
C GLY A 349 -15.33 -6.24 6.17
N ALA A 350 -15.94 -7.16 6.92
CA ALA A 350 -17.37 -7.42 6.85
C ALA A 350 -18.20 -6.19 7.27
N PHE A 351 -17.77 -5.46 8.30
CA PHE A 351 -18.41 -4.21 8.71
C PHE A 351 -18.43 -3.18 7.58
N LEU A 352 -17.28 -2.92 6.95
CA LEU A 352 -17.18 -1.97 5.85
C LEU A 352 -18.01 -2.41 4.64
N GLY A 353 -17.92 -3.68 4.25
CA GLY A 353 -18.73 -4.22 3.16
C GLY A 353 -20.24 -4.14 3.45
N SER A 354 -20.66 -4.34 4.70
CA SER A 354 -22.06 -4.20 5.10
C SER A 354 -22.61 -2.77 4.99
N GLN A 355 -21.74 -1.75 5.01
CA GLN A 355 -22.15 -0.36 4.76
C GLN A 355 -22.37 -0.10 3.26
N VAL A 356 -21.64 -0.81 2.39
CA VAL A 356 -21.77 -0.70 0.93
C VAL A 356 -23.02 -1.44 0.43
N GLU A 357 -23.30 -2.62 0.97
CA GLU A 357 -24.45 -3.45 0.55
C GLU A 357 -25.33 -3.90 1.75
N PRO A 358 -26.00 -2.97 2.45
CA PRO A 358 -26.68 -3.26 3.73
C PRO A 358 -27.81 -4.28 3.64
N ARG A 359 -28.35 -4.53 2.43
CA ARG A 359 -29.44 -5.48 2.18
C ARG A 359 -28.95 -6.85 1.69
N SER A 360 -27.64 -7.08 1.62
CA SER A 360 -27.07 -8.34 1.13
C SER A 360 -27.51 -9.53 2.02
N PRO A 361 -27.91 -10.67 1.42
CA PRO A 361 -28.14 -11.92 2.14
C PRO A 361 -26.93 -12.40 2.93
N TYR A 362 -25.71 -12.15 2.44
CA TYR A 362 -24.47 -12.54 3.10
C TYR A 362 -24.31 -11.90 4.49
N TYR A 363 -24.46 -10.57 4.60
CA TYR A 363 -24.34 -9.90 5.89
C TYR A 363 -25.50 -10.25 6.84
N ARG A 364 -26.69 -10.57 6.32
CA ARG A 364 -27.77 -11.14 7.15
C ARG A 364 -27.40 -12.52 7.69
N LYS A 365 -26.79 -13.39 6.89
CA LYS A 365 -26.27 -14.69 7.34
C LYS A 365 -25.25 -14.52 8.45
N LEU A 366 -24.31 -13.58 8.34
CA LEU A 366 -23.33 -13.32 9.41
C LEU A 366 -23.99 -12.93 10.74
N ARG A 367 -25.00 -12.04 10.72
CA ARG A 367 -25.79 -11.69 11.91
C ARG A 367 -26.53 -12.89 12.49
N ALA A 368 -27.13 -13.71 11.64
CA ALA A 368 -27.81 -14.94 12.07
C ALA A 368 -26.85 -15.95 12.70
N THR A 369 -25.63 -16.10 12.15
CA THR A 369 -24.57 -16.93 12.75
C THR A 369 -24.23 -16.43 14.15
N ALA A 370 -23.95 -15.14 14.32
CA ALA A 370 -23.63 -14.56 15.63
C ALA A 370 -24.79 -14.71 16.63
N LEU A 371 -26.03 -14.46 16.21
CA LEU A 371 -27.22 -14.65 17.05
C LEU A 371 -27.39 -16.12 17.47
N SER A 372 -27.10 -17.07 16.58
CA SER A 372 -27.10 -18.50 16.93
C SER A 372 -26.09 -18.83 18.02
N ARG A 373 -24.89 -18.22 17.97
CA ARG A 373 -23.86 -18.38 19.01
C ARG A 373 -24.28 -17.72 20.32
N PHE A 374 -24.87 -16.53 20.29
CA PHE A 374 -25.43 -15.87 21.46
C PHE A 374 -26.46 -16.76 22.18
N ARG A 375 -27.41 -17.35 21.44
CA ARG A 375 -28.44 -18.26 21.99
C ARG A 375 -27.88 -19.54 22.63
N LYS A 376 -26.64 -19.92 22.32
CA LYS A 376 -25.94 -21.08 22.90
C LYS A 376 -25.07 -20.71 24.12
N GLY A 377 -25.10 -19.44 24.55
CA GLY A 377 -24.25 -18.91 25.62
C GLY A 377 -23.02 -18.23 25.04
N TRP A 378 -23.13 -16.91 24.80
CA TRP A 378 -22.17 -16.08 24.06
C TRP A 378 -20.69 -16.28 24.42
N THR A 379 -20.35 -16.36 25.71
CA THR A 379 -18.96 -16.36 26.19
C THR A 379 -18.11 -17.49 25.62
N THR A 380 -18.59 -18.73 25.65
CA THR A 380 -17.77 -19.90 25.24
C THR A 380 -17.47 -19.91 23.74
N PRO A 381 -18.47 -19.82 22.84
CA PRO A 381 -18.21 -19.79 21.39
C PRO A 381 -17.39 -18.58 20.95
N VAL A 382 -17.53 -17.44 21.63
CA VAL A 382 -16.72 -16.26 21.31
C VAL A 382 -15.26 -16.47 21.71
N ASN A 383 -14.99 -17.06 22.88
CA ASN A 383 -13.62 -17.37 23.27
C ASN A 383 -12.93 -18.35 22.30
N GLU A 384 -13.66 -19.31 21.73
CA GLU A 384 -13.16 -20.21 20.68
C GLU A 384 -12.73 -19.41 19.43
N VAL A 385 -13.56 -18.45 18.99
CA VAL A 385 -13.23 -17.56 17.88
C VAL A 385 -12.04 -16.65 18.19
N LEU A 386 -12.00 -16.07 19.39
CA LEU A 386 -10.95 -15.13 19.80
C LEU A 386 -9.58 -15.81 19.97
N GLY A 387 -9.58 -17.08 20.39
CA GLY A 387 -8.38 -17.91 20.49
C GLY A 387 -7.89 -18.47 19.14
N GLU A 388 -8.74 -18.45 18.11
CA GLU A 388 -8.52 -19.13 16.82
C GLU A 388 -8.25 -20.63 16.99
N GLY A 389 -9.03 -21.29 17.87
CA GLY A 389 -8.87 -22.72 18.13
C GLY A 389 -9.46 -23.61 17.04
N ASP A 390 -9.03 -24.88 16.98
CA ASP A 390 -9.41 -25.87 15.96
C ASP A 390 -10.93 -26.13 15.83
N GLN A 391 -11.74 -25.68 16.80
CA GLN A 391 -13.18 -25.90 16.86
C GLN A 391 -14.01 -24.79 16.19
N ALA A 392 -13.44 -23.60 15.95
CA ALA A 392 -14.15 -22.49 15.32
C ALA A 392 -14.12 -22.62 13.79
N THR A 393 -15.29 -22.67 13.15
CA THR A 393 -15.36 -22.70 11.68
C THR A 393 -15.06 -21.32 11.08
N ALA A 394 -14.69 -21.26 9.79
CA ALA A 394 -14.48 -19.99 9.10
C ALA A 394 -15.74 -19.09 9.10
N ASP A 395 -16.94 -19.70 9.04
CA ASP A 395 -18.22 -18.99 9.16
C ASP A 395 -18.43 -18.43 10.57
N ASP A 396 -17.96 -19.12 11.61
CA ASP A 396 -18.02 -18.63 12.99
C ASP A 396 -17.07 -17.47 13.21
N ILE A 397 -15.83 -17.58 12.74
CA ILE A 397 -14.83 -16.52 12.85
C ILE A 397 -15.35 -15.24 12.17
N ARG A 398 -15.89 -15.36 10.95
CA ARG A 398 -16.47 -14.21 10.24
C ARG A 398 -17.73 -13.66 10.91
N GLY A 399 -18.66 -14.53 11.31
CA GLY A 399 -19.93 -14.13 11.91
C GLY A 399 -19.76 -13.43 13.26
N VAL A 400 -19.01 -14.06 14.16
CA VAL A 400 -18.70 -13.51 15.50
C VAL A 400 -17.79 -12.29 15.39
N GLY A 401 -16.73 -12.34 14.56
CA GLY A 401 -15.85 -11.20 14.34
C GLY A 401 -16.59 -9.98 13.81
N PHE A 402 -17.50 -10.18 12.85
CA PHE A 402 -18.38 -9.12 12.34
C PHE A 402 -19.28 -8.55 13.45
N ALA A 403 -19.90 -9.40 14.26
CA ALA A 403 -20.78 -8.96 15.34
C ALA A 403 -20.04 -8.14 16.41
N LEU A 404 -18.84 -8.58 16.82
CA LEU A 404 -18.01 -7.86 17.79
C LEU A 404 -17.60 -6.47 17.24
N VAL A 405 -17.15 -6.41 15.99
CA VAL A 405 -16.78 -5.15 15.35
C VAL A 405 -18.00 -4.24 15.17
N GLU A 406 -19.14 -4.78 14.74
CA GLU A 406 -20.37 -4.00 14.62
C GLU A 406 -20.83 -3.47 15.99
N ALA A 407 -20.75 -4.28 17.06
CA ALA A 407 -21.07 -3.85 18.42
C ALA A 407 -20.15 -2.71 18.89
N MET A 408 -18.84 -2.85 18.73
CA MET A 408 -17.87 -1.81 19.11
C MET A 408 -18.07 -0.51 18.32
N LEU A 409 -18.28 -0.60 17.00
CA LEU A 409 -18.45 0.57 16.14
C LEU A 409 -19.86 1.18 16.24
N ARG A 410 -20.88 0.44 16.70
CA ARG A 410 -22.23 0.98 16.88
C ARG A 410 -22.50 1.46 18.31
N THR A 411 -21.69 1.06 19.29
CA THR A 411 -21.79 1.55 20.67
C THR A 411 -21.06 2.88 20.86
N PRO A 412 -21.75 3.97 21.27
CA PRO A 412 -21.12 5.29 21.41
C PRO A 412 -19.88 5.31 22.31
N ALA A 413 -19.91 4.56 23.42
CA ALA A 413 -18.79 4.48 24.36
C ALA A 413 -17.52 3.82 23.77
N MET A 414 -17.67 2.96 22.75
CA MET A 414 -16.54 2.22 22.16
C MET A 414 -16.10 2.77 20.79
N ARG A 415 -17.03 3.36 20.03
CA ARG A 415 -16.80 3.80 18.64
C ARG A 415 -15.59 4.74 18.52
N GLY A 416 -15.48 5.72 19.40
CA GLY A 416 -14.44 6.75 19.35
C GLY A 416 -13.02 6.19 19.51
N SER A 417 -12.86 5.16 20.35
CA SER A 417 -11.57 4.56 20.66
C SER A 417 -11.26 3.30 19.84
N PHE A 418 -12.14 2.90 18.92
CA PHE A 418 -11.92 1.73 18.07
C PHE A 418 -10.61 1.79 17.25
N PRO A 419 -10.17 2.93 16.68
CA PRO A 419 -8.85 3.02 16.06
C PRO A 419 -7.69 2.62 16.98
N ALA A 420 -7.72 3.06 18.24
CA ALA A 420 -6.71 2.74 19.24
C ALA A 420 -6.78 1.26 19.67
N PHE A 421 -7.99 0.70 19.78
CA PHE A 421 -8.19 -0.72 20.02
C PHE A 421 -7.59 -1.57 18.89
N ALA A 422 -7.90 -1.25 17.64
CA ALA A 422 -7.34 -1.94 16.48
C ALA A 422 -5.80 -1.83 16.43
N GLU A 423 -5.23 -0.70 16.85
CA GLU A 423 -3.79 -0.51 16.98
C GLU A 423 -3.17 -1.39 18.08
N ALA A 424 -3.80 -1.46 19.25
CA ALA A 424 -3.36 -2.31 20.34
C ALA A 424 -3.39 -3.80 19.92
N MET A 425 -4.45 -4.22 19.22
CA MET A 425 -4.60 -5.58 18.70
C MET A 425 -3.60 -5.94 17.60
N ALA A 426 -3.04 -4.95 16.89
CA ALA A 426 -2.01 -5.18 15.88
C ALA A 426 -0.71 -5.76 16.48
N LYS A 427 -0.54 -5.72 17.80
CA LYS A 427 0.60 -6.33 18.51
C LYS A 427 0.47 -7.86 18.65
N GLY A 428 -0.72 -8.44 18.46
CA GLY A 428 -0.95 -9.88 18.53
C GLY A 428 -2.26 -10.24 19.25
N LYS A 429 -2.77 -11.46 18.99
CA LYS A 429 -4.05 -11.93 19.57
C LYS A 429 -4.07 -12.01 21.09
N ASP A 430 -2.93 -12.31 21.71
CA ASP A 430 -2.80 -12.38 23.18
C ASP A 430 -3.02 -11.02 23.85
N LYS A 431 -3.02 -9.93 23.08
CA LYS A 431 -3.20 -8.56 23.56
C LYS A 431 -4.63 -8.13 23.79
N LEU A 432 -5.62 -9.01 23.57
CA LEU A 432 -7.02 -8.64 23.79
C LEU A 432 -7.31 -8.13 25.21
N GLY A 433 -6.73 -8.76 26.24
CA GLY A 433 -6.96 -8.34 27.63
C GLY A 433 -6.40 -6.95 27.89
N ASP A 434 -5.13 -6.75 27.54
CA ASP A 434 -4.43 -5.46 27.64
C ASP A 434 -5.19 -4.37 26.83
N ALA A 435 -5.59 -4.67 25.60
CA ALA A 435 -6.28 -3.73 24.71
C ALA A 435 -7.65 -3.30 25.27
N LEU A 436 -8.46 -4.23 25.79
CA LEU A 436 -9.75 -3.91 26.40
C LEU A 436 -9.58 -3.04 27.65
N LYS A 437 -8.61 -3.39 28.50
CA LYS A 437 -8.33 -2.65 29.73
C LYS A 437 -7.81 -1.24 29.44
N ASP A 438 -6.81 -1.13 28.57
CA ASP A 438 -6.11 0.14 28.32
C ASP A 438 -6.95 1.11 27.47
N VAL A 439 -7.77 0.59 26.54
CA VAL A 439 -8.53 1.42 25.59
C VAL A 439 -9.96 1.66 26.04
N TYR A 440 -10.63 0.64 26.60
CA TYR A 440 -12.04 0.70 26.97
C TYR A 440 -12.29 0.67 28.48
N GLN A 441 -11.26 0.44 29.30
CA GLN A 441 -11.40 0.23 30.74
C GLN A 441 -12.34 -0.94 31.08
N LEU A 442 -12.36 -1.96 30.23
CA LEU A 442 -13.18 -3.16 30.39
C LEU A 442 -12.32 -4.38 30.69
N SER A 443 -12.80 -5.24 31.58
CA SER A 443 -12.37 -6.63 31.64
C SER A 443 -12.88 -7.42 30.44
N ARG A 444 -12.30 -8.60 30.20
CA ARG A 444 -12.79 -9.53 29.17
C ARG A 444 -14.24 -9.95 29.44
N GLU A 445 -14.59 -10.18 30.71
CA GLU A 445 -15.94 -10.60 31.11
C GLU A 445 -16.97 -9.51 30.80
N GLU A 446 -16.72 -8.27 31.22
CA GLU A 446 -17.59 -7.13 30.92
C GLU A 446 -17.74 -6.92 29.42
N PHE A 447 -16.66 -7.05 28.65
CA PHE A 447 -16.71 -6.97 27.20
C PHE A 447 -17.60 -8.07 26.58
N MET A 448 -17.53 -9.31 27.06
CA MET A 448 -18.40 -10.39 26.58
C MET A 448 -19.86 -10.10 26.92
N THR A 449 -20.16 -9.67 28.15
CA THR A 449 -21.52 -9.32 28.56
C THR A 449 -22.09 -8.21 27.68
N LEU A 450 -21.37 -7.10 27.54
CA LEU A 450 -21.81 -5.94 26.76
C LEU A 450 -22.04 -6.29 25.28
N THR A 451 -21.11 -7.03 24.67
CA THR A 451 -21.26 -7.41 23.25
C THR A 451 -22.34 -8.47 23.06
N GLY A 452 -22.54 -9.37 24.01
CA GLY A 452 -23.60 -10.37 23.99
C GLY A 452 -24.98 -9.74 24.09
N GLU A 453 -25.19 -8.85 25.07
CA GLU A 453 -26.43 -8.07 25.22
C GLU A 453 -26.73 -7.28 23.95
N TRP A 454 -25.71 -6.61 23.39
CA TRP A 454 -25.85 -5.88 22.13
C TRP A 454 -26.28 -6.78 20.97
N VAL A 455 -25.69 -7.97 20.82
CA VAL A 455 -26.08 -8.95 19.78
C VAL A 455 -27.51 -9.43 20.00
N GLY A 456 -27.89 -9.76 21.23
CA GLY A 456 -29.23 -10.20 21.59
C GLY A 456 -30.29 -9.16 21.25
N GLU A 457 -30.07 -7.90 21.67
CA GLU A 457 -30.96 -6.77 21.39
C GLU A 457 -31.03 -6.48 19.89
N ARG A 458 -29.89 -6.33 19.22
CA ARG A 458 -29.85 -5.79 17.85
C ARG A 458 -30.11 -6.81 16.77
N TYR A 459 -29.72 -8.07 16.96
CA TYR A 459 -29.94 -9.11 15.95
C TYR A 459 -31.20 -9.92 16.22
N GLY A 460 -31.71 -9.92 17.45
CA GLY A 460 -33.00 -10.55 17.80
C GLY A 460 -34.16 -10.01 16.97
N ASP A 461 -34.14 -8.71 16.68
CA ASP A 461 -35.19 -7.99 15.93
C ASP A 461 -35.11 -8.15 14.39
N ILE A 462 -34.07 -8.81 13.87
CA ILE A 462 -33.79 -8.90 12.42
C ILE A 462 -34.53 -10.09 11.75
N GLN A 463 -35.37 -10.83 12.48
CA GLN A 463 -36.10 -12.01 11.97
C GLN A 463 -37.28 -11.68 11.06
#